data_AF-A0A7C4G1B2-F1
#
_entry.id   AF-A0A7C4G1B2-F1
#
_cell.length_a   1.000
_cell.length_b   1.000
_cell.length_c   1.000
_cell.angle_alpha   90.00
_cell.angle_beta   90.00
_cell.angle_gamma   90.00
#
_symmetry.space_group_name_H-M   'P 1'
#
loop_
_entity.id
_entity.type
_entity.pdbx_description
1 polymer ?
#
loop_
_entity_poly.entity_id
_entity_poly.type
_entity_poly.pdbx_seq_one_letter_code
_entity_poly.pdbx_strand_id
1 'polypeptide(L)'
;GNAGRNLIEGPGEVNFDFAVYKSFAVREGMRQGNYYEVVLRQTFSAPYSASPSELFERIQKLSPSPYEFFLQFGDEQLVGASPEMFVRVEGNRVETCPISGTARRTGDPMTDADAIRDLLVSAKEESELTMCTDVDRNDKSRICVPGSVKVIGRRLLESYAGVFHTVDHVEGILAEGFDSLDAFLSHMWAVTVIGAPKKAAAQAIEDLEKSPRGWYGGAVGMISLSGDINTGITIRTVHLKDGIATYPAGATILFDSVAEAEERETRMKATGFFKALYPEPRKTRRLAPPPAPRVGEGVRLLLVDNDDCFIHTLANYARQTGAAVVTYRAGFPLELLDSARPNLVLISPGPGRPEEFGVPALVLHAASRGLAVFGVCLGLQGVVEAFGGRLGVLGYPMHGKPSVIRHFNRGIFEGLPETFKVGRYHSLFALRENLPDCLEVTAETQDGVIMGVRHRTLPIEAVQFHPESMLTLEGNCGMRLMENVVRLYGRR
;
A
#
# COMPACT_ATOMS: atom_id res chain seq x y z
N GLY A 1 27.35 -27.60 36.99
CA GLY A 1 26.16 -27.90 36.18
C GLY A 1 25.12 -26.82 36.42
N ASN A 2 24.84 -26.04 35.37
CA ASN A 2 23.75 -25.07 35.14
C ASN A 2 24.29 -23.85 34.36
N ALA A 3 24.81 -24.13 33.16
CA ALA A 3 25.02 -23.16 32.10
C ALA A 3 24.28 -23.75 30.89
N GLY A 4 23.15 -23.18 30.50
CA GLY A 4 22.34 -23.77 29.43
C GLY A 4 20.88 -23.32 29.30
N ARG A 5 20.55 -22.07 29.61
CA ARG A 5 19.26 -21.46 29.21
C ARG A 5 19.50 -20.02 28.79
N ASN A 6 19.95 -19.83 27.55
CA ASN A 6 19.87 -18.59 26.79
C ASN A 6 20.16 -18.95 25.33
N LEU A 7 19.31 -19.79 24.74
CA LEU A 7 19.35 -20.11 23.32
C LEU A 7 17.91 -20.28 22.83
N ILE A 8 17.59 -19.52 21.78
CA ILE A 8 16.37 -19.52 20.96
C ILE A 8 15.21 -18.68 21.54
N GLU A 9 15.25 -17.35 21.33
CA GLU A 9 14.01 -16.57 21.20
C GLU A 9 13.49 -16.78 19.77
N GLY A 10 12.55 -17.72 19.63
CA GLY A 10 11.81 -17.90 18.39
C GLY A 10 10.88 -16.71 18.11
N PRO A 11 10.24 -16.63 16.93
CA PRO A 11 9.37 -15.52 16.52
C PRO A 11 8.03 -15.43 17.29
N GLY A 12 7.96 -15.90 18.54
CA GLY A 12 6.71 -16.13 19.28
C GLY A 12 6.62 -15.59 20.70
N GLU A 13 7.71 -15.19 21.37
CA GLU A 13 7.61 -14.62 22.73
C GLU A 13 7.72 -13.09 22.69
N VAL A 14 6.57 -12.44 22.82
CA VAL A 14 6.51 -11.00 23.04
C VAL A 14 6.78 -10.76 24.52
N ASN A 15 7.90 -10.11 24.86
CA ASN A 15 8.10 -9.51 26.18
C ASN A 15 7.23 -8.24 26.30
N PHE A 16 5.90 -8.44 26.28
CA PHE A 16 4.87 -7.39 26.17
C PHE A 16 5.00 -6.36 27.30
N ASP A 17 5.39 -6.79 28.50
CA ASP A 17 5.52 -5.90 29.67
C ASP A 17 6.63 -4.85 29.54
N PHE A 18 7.73 -5.16 28.84
CA PHE A 18 8.91 -4.29 28.85
C PHE A 18 8.84 -3.15 27.82
N ALA A 19 8.29 -3.42 26.62
CA ALA A 19 8.08 -2.39 25.60
C ALA A 19 7.00 -1.38 26.05
N VAL A 20 5.93 -1.90 26.66
CA VAL A 20 4.84 -1.10 27.22
C VAL A 20 5.35 -0.23 28.37
N TYR A 21 6.11 -0.78 29.32
CA TYR A 21 6.69 0.00 30.42
C TYR A 21 7.56 1.16 29.93
N LYS A 22 8.46 0.92 28.97
CA LYS A 22 9.32 1.95 28.38
C LYS A 22 8.51 3.06 27.73
N SER A 23 7.49 2.69 26.96
CA SER A 23 6.60 3.66 26.33
C SER A 23 5.89 4.52 27.38
N PHE A 24 5.40 3.93 28.47
CA PHE A 24 4.80 4.68 29.58
C PHE A 24 5.79 5.63 30.27
N ALA A 25 7.01 5.17 30.56
CA ALA A 25 8.03 5.99 31.21
C ALA A 25 8.41 7.20 30.33
N VAL A 26 8.58 6.99 29.03
CA VAL A 26 8.86 8.07 28.07
C VAL A 26 7.71 9.07 28.01
N ARG A 27 6.46 8.59 27.92
CA ARG A 27 5.28 9.47 27.86
C ARG A 27 5.09 10.29 29.14
N GLU A 28 5.39 9.72 30.30
CA GLU A 28 5.37 10.46 31.57
C GLU A 28 6.47 11.53 31.61
N GLY A 29 7.67 11.21 31.12
CA GLY A 29 8.75 12.20 30.98
C GLY A 29 8.38 13.36 30.06
N MET A 30 7.71 13.07 28.93
CA MET A 30 7.17 14.11 28.03
C MET A 30 6.10 14.96 28.70
N ARG A 31 5.18 14.33 29.45
CA ARG A 31 4.11 15.02 30.18
C ARG A 31 4.68 16.02 31.19
N GLN A 32 5.84 15.72 31.77
CA GLN A 32 6.57 16.59 32.69
C GLN A 32 7.45 17.64 31.98
N GLY A 33 7.57 17.58 30.65
CA GLY A 33 8.36 18.50 29.84
C GLY A 33 9.86 18.19 29.81
N ASN A 34 10.26 16.95 30.12
CA ASN A 34 11.68 16.56 30.13
C ASN A 34 12.27 16.47 28.72
N TYR A 35 11.46 16.05 27.74
CA TYR A 35 11.81 15.91 26.33
C TYR A 35 10.54 15.85 25.47
N TYR A 36 10.70 16.04 24.16
CA TYR A 36 9.63 16.01 23.16
C TYR A 36 9.48 14.63 22.52
N GLU A 37 10.60 13.99 22.20
CA GLU A 37 10.66 12.67 21.57
C GLU A 37 11.90 11.91 22.04
N VAL A 38 11.79 10.58 22.11
CA VAL A 38 12.91 9.69 22.45
C VAL A 38 12.86 8.48 21.53
N VAL A 39 14.00 8.15 20.92
CA VAL A 39 14.12 6.94 20.10
C VAL A 39 14.70 5.84 20.96
N LEU A 40 13.92 4.81 21.25
CA LEU A 40 14.39 3.62 21.98
C LEU A 40 14.63 2.48 21.01
N ARG A 41 15.70 1.71 21.24
CA ARG A 41 15.97 0.49 20.47
C ARG A 41 15.64 -0.79 21.24
N GLN A 42 15.41 -1.83 20.46
CA GLN A 42 15.59 -3.21 20.87
C GLN A 42 16.62 -3.90 19.98
N THR A 43 17.13 -5.03 20.44
CA THR A 43 18.22 -5.73 19.77
C THR A 43 17.79 -7.15 19.45
N PHE A 44 17.90 -7.52 18.17
CA PHE A 44 17.69 -8.88 17.70
C PHE A 44 19.05 -9.56 17.53
N SER A 45 19.16 -10.82 17.92
CA SER A 45 20.40 -11.59 17.77
C SER A 45 20.11 -13.00 17.27
N ALA A 46 21.01 -13.53 16.45
CA ALA A 46 20.91 -14.88 15.91
C ALA A 46 22.30 -15.46 15.62
N PRO A 47 22.53 -16.78 15.81
CA PRO A 47 23.74 -17.43 15.36
C PRO A 47 23.89 -17.32 13.84
N TYR A 48 25.11 -17.06 13.36
CA TYR A 48 25.44 -16.98 11.94
C TYR A 48 26.78 -17.66 11.66
N SER A 49 26.78 -18.64 10.76
CA SER A 49 27.94 -19.48 10.45
C SER A 49 28.43 -19.36 9.01
N ALA A 50 27.70 -18.67 8.14
CA ALA A 50 28.12 -18.40 6.76
C ALA A 50 29.08 -17.21 6.71
N SER A 51 29.65 -16.94 5.53
CA SER A 51 30.64 -15.87 5.38
C SER A 51 29.99 -14.48 5.50
N PRO A 52 30.64 -13.49 6.16
CA PRO A 52 30.15 -12.10 6.21
C PRO A 52 29.89 -11.49 4.82
N SER A 53 30.68 -11.86 3.81
CA SER A 53 30.51 -11.44 2.42
C SER A 53 29.20 -11.96 1.81
N GLU A 54 28.80 -13.20 2.10
CA GLU A 54 27.49 -13.71 1.66
C GLU A 54 26.33 -12.95 2.32
N LEU A 55 26.48 -12.57 3.59
CA LEU A 55 25.48 -11.74 4.27
C LEU A 55 25.33 -10.39 3.57
N PHE A 56 26.46 -9.76 3.23
CA PHE A 56 26.47 -8.48 2.53
C PHE A 56 25.75 -8.57 1.18
N GLU A 57 26.09 -9.55 0.34
CA GLU A 57 25.42 -9.75 -0.95
C GLU A 57 23.91 -9.98 -0.82
N ARG A 58 23.47 -10.68 0.24
CA ARG A 58 22.04 -10.91 0.50
C ARG A 58 21.35 -9.61 0.91
N ILE A 59 21.98 -8.81 1.78
CA ILE A 59 21.43 -7.52 2.22
C ILE A 59 21.30 -6.57 1.03
N GLN A 60 22.33 -6.45 0.17
CA GLN A 60 22.27 -5.61 -1.05
C GLN A 60 21.12 -5.98 -1.98
N LYS A 61 20.83 -7.29 -2.13
CA LYS A 61 19.72 -7.76 -2.98
C LYS A 61 18.35 -7.54 -2.34
N LEU A 62 18.24 -7.65 -1.03
CA LEU A 62 16.97 -7.55 -0.29
C LEU A 62 16.56 -6.10 -0.02
N SER A 63 17.53 -5.22 0.26
CA SER A 63 17.30 -3.85 0.68
C SER A 63 18.40 -2.93 0.16
N PRO A 64 18.49 -2.69 -1.15
CA PRO A 64 19.41 -1.70 -1.70
C PRO A 64 19.13 -0.31 -1.10
N SER A 65 20.19 0.36 -0.67
CA SER A 65 20.12 1.65 0.02
C SER A 65 21.26 2.58 -0.44
N PRO A 66 21.19 3.90 -0.18
CA PRO A 66 22.24 4.84 -0.58
C PRO A 66 23.58 4.59 0.12
N TYR A 67 23.55 4.06 1.34
CA TYR A 67 24.75 3.80 2.15
C TYR A 67 24.91 2.30 2.44
N GLU A 68 25.55 1.60 1.50
CA GLU A 68 25.91 0.19 1.66
C GLU A 68 27.37 0.07 2.09
N PHE A 69 27.63 -0.79 3.08
CA PHE A 69 28.98 -0.97 3.60
C PHE A 69 29.20 -2.38 4.15
N PHE A 70 30.43 -2.84 3.97
CA PHE A 70 30.98 -4.04 4.58
C PHE A 70 32.35 -3.70 5.16
N LEU A 71 32.44 -3.67 6.49
CA LEU A 71 33.65 -3.31 7.23
C LEU A 71 34.16 -4.53 7.98
N GLN A 72 35.46 -4.80 7.83
CA GLN A 72 36.18 -5.87 8.51
C GLN A 72 37.11 -5.25 9.58
N PHE A 73 36.82 -5.49 10.85
CA PHE A 73 37.63 -5.04 11.99
C PHE A 73 38.23 -6.24 12.71
N GLY A 74 39.11 -6.99 12.03
CA GLY A 74 39.70 -8.19 12.61
C GLY A 74 38.65 -9.27 12.90
N ASP A 75 38.34 -9.49 14.18
CA ASP A 75 37.39 -10.48 14.69
C ASP A 75 35.93 -10.05 14.59
N GLU A 76 35.65 -8.75 14.39
CA GLU A 76 34.28 -8.25 14.21
C GLU A 76 34.04 -7.66 12.81
N GLN A 77 32.78 -7.67 12.38
CA GLN A 77 32.37 -7.12 11.09
C GLN A 77 31.09 -6.29 11.21
N LEU A 78 31.00 -5.23 10.41
CA LEU A 78 29.77 -4.48 10.20
C LEU A 78 29.29 -4.65 8.76
N VAL A 79 28.05 -5.08 8.62
CA VAL A 79 27.39 -5.29 7.32
C VAL A 79 26.09 -4.51 7.33
N GLY A 80 25.93 -3.51 6.47
CA GLY A 80 24.74 -2.65 6.51
C GLY A 80 24.34 -2.07 5.17
N ALA A 81 23.08 -1.67 5.09
CA ALA A 81 22.49 -0.94 3.98
C ALA A 81 21.57 0.15 4.55
N SER A 82 22.18 1.25 4.98
CA SER A 82 21.48 2.34 5.66
C SER A 82 20.74 3.25 4.66
N PRO A 83 19.48 3.58 4.93
CA PRO A 83 18.70 4.50 4.10
C PRO A 83 19.05 5.97 4.33
N GLU A 84 19.69 6.29 5.46
CA GLU A 84 19.69 7.66 5.99
C GLU A 84 21.09 8.26 6.00
N MET A 85 21.21 9.44 5.41
CA MET A 85 22.41 10.28 5.46
C MET A 85 22.59 10.82 6.88
N PHE A 86 23.81 10.71 7.43
CA PHE A 86 24.14 11.40 8.67
C PHE A 86 24.48 12.86 8.37
N VAL A 87 25.62 13.11 7.72
CA VAL A 87 26.05 14.42 7.23
C VAL A 87 26.84 14.23 5.94
N ARG A 88 26.57 15.09 4.95
CA ARG A 88 27.43 15.28 3.78
C ARG A 88 27.95 16.71 3.74
N VAL A 89 29.24 16.87 3.46
CA VAL A 89 29.89 18.16 3.23
C VAL A 89 30.70 18.08 1.95
N GLU A 90 30.39 18.96 1.00
CA GLU A 90 31.13 19.13 -0.25
C GLU A 90 31.58 20.59 -0.38
N GLY A 91 32.89 20.83 -0.29
CA GLY A 91 33.46 22.17 -0.16
C GLY A 91 32.98 22.84 1.12
N ASN A 92 32.14 23.86 0.99
CA ASN A 92 31.52 24.57 2.12
C ASN A 92 30.02 24.29 2.26
N ARG A 93 29.44 23.39 1.47
CA ARG A 93 28.01 23.07 1.51
C ARG A 93 27.80 21.87 2.41
N VAL A 94 27.00 22.02 3.48
CA VAL A 94 26.59 20.95 4.37
C VAL A 94 25.14 20.55 4.09
N GLU A 95 24.88 19.25 4.00
CA GLU A 95 23.57 18.67 3.72
C GLU A 95 23.24 17.52 4.66
N THR A 96 21.95 17.38 4.95
CA THR A 96 21.38 16.20 5.61
C THR A 96 19.99 15.92 5.04
N CYS A 97 19.53 14.69 5.26
CA CYS A 97 18.21 14.26 4.81
C CYS A 97 17.45 13.60 5.97
N PRO A 98 16.83 14.38 6.89
CA PRO A 98 16.02 13.79 7.96
C PRO A 98 14.90 12.91 7.39
N ILE A 99 14.78 11.68 7.91
CA ILE A 99 13.76 10.72 7.48
C ILE A 99 12.83 10.41 8.64
N SER A 100 11.53 10.46 8.38
CA SER A 100 10.51 9.91 9.28
C SER A 100 9.30 9.45 8.47
N GLY A 101 8.44 8.64 9.06
CA GLY A 101 7.33 8.01 8.35
C GLY A 101 7.75 6.83 7.48
N THR A 102 7.03 5.72 7.62
CA THR A 102 7.25 4.50 6.83
C THR A 102 5.93 3.93 6.36
N ALA A 103 5.76 3.79 5.04
CA ALA A 103 4.69 3.00 4.45
C ALA A 103 5.27 1.74 3.80
N ARG A 104 4.57 0.61 3.94
CA ARG A 104 4.98 -0.65 3.30
C ARG A 104 4.71 -0.57 1.80
N ARG A 105 5.70 -0.96 1.00
CA ARG A 105 5.54 -1.16 -0.44
C ARG A 105 5.20 -2.62 -0.72
N THR A 106 4.11 -2.84 -1.45
CA THR A 106 3.55 -4.15 -1.76
C THR A 106 3.84 -4.57 -3.20
N GLY A 107 4.07 -3.61 -4.10
CA GLY A 107 4.21 -3.84 -5.54
C GLY A 107 2.86 -3.85 -6.27
N ASP A 108 1.74 -3.74 -5.54
CA ASP A 108 0.43 -3.47 -6.11
C ASP A 108 0.17 -1.95 -6.12
N PRO A 109 0.03 -1.31 -7.31
CA PRO A 109 -0.10 0.14 -7.39
C PRO A 109 -1.30 0.73 -6.63
N MET A 110 -2.40 -0.03 -6.52
CA MET A 110 -3.61 0.46 -5.84
C MET A 110 -3.39 0.50 -4.33
N THR A 111 -2.87 -0.59 -3.76
CA THR A 111 -2.55 -0.69 -2.33
C THR A 111 -1.42 0.28 -1.96
N ASP A 112 -0.40 0.42 -2.80
CA ASP A 112 0.70 1.34 -2.57
C ASP A 112 0.23 2.81 -2.59
N ALA A 113 -0.69 3.19 -3.48
CA ALA A 113 -1.26 4.53 -3.52
C ALA A 113 -2.05 4.88 -2.25
N ASP A 114 -2.83 3.93 -1.73
CA ASP A 114 -3.55 4.09 -0.46
C ASP A 114 -2.57 4.25 0.71
N ALA A 115 -1.53 3.40 0.78
CA ALA A 115 -0.52 3.46 1.84
C ALA A 115 0.30 4.77 1.81
N ILE A 116 0.63 5.27 0.62
CA ILE A 116 1.31 6.56 0.43
C ILE A 116 0.42 7.71 0.91
N ARG A 117 -0.87 7.71 0.52
CA ARG A 117 -1.81 8.75 0.97
C ARG A 117 -1.90 8.75 2.49
N ASP A 118 -2.07 7.59 3.11
CA ASP A 118 -2.22 7.45 4.55
C ASP A 118 -0.95 7.95 5.30
N LEU A 119 0.24 7.69 4.74
CA LEU A 119 1.51 8.26 5.23
C LEU A 119 1.53 9.80 5.12
N LEU A 120 1.13 10.36 3.98
CA LEU A 120 1.18 11.80 3.73
C LEU A 120 0.15 12.58 4.57
N VAL A 121 -1.00 11.99 4.92
CA VAL A 121 -2.00 12.67 5.77
C VAL A 121 -1.82 12.39 7.26
N SER A 122 -0.85 11.56 7.64
CA SER A 122 -0.60 11.24 9.05
C SER A 122 -0.02 12.45 9.79
N ALA A 123 -0.81 13.02 10.71
CA ALA A 123 -0.38 14.12 11.57
C ALA A 123 0.77 13.72 12.52
N LYS A 124 0.82 12.44 12.93
CA LYS A 124 1.93 11.90 13.75
C LYS A 124 3.25 11.98 12.97
N GLU A 125 3.29 11.37 11.79
CA GLU A 125 4.51 11.30 10.97
C GLU A 125 4.95 12.69 10.50
N GLU A 126 3.99 13.58 10.23
CA GLU A 126 4.26 14.99 9.96
C GLU A 126 4.95 15.68 11.15
N SER A 127 4.41 15.50 12.36
CA SER A 127 4.96 16.12 13.57
C SER A 127 6.36 15.61 13.86
N GLU A 128 6.59 14.30 13.73
CA GLU A 128 7.90 13.67 13.92
C GLU A 128 8.95 14.24 12.96
N LEU A 129 8.64 14.28 11.66
CA LEU A 129 9.55 14.81 10.65
C LEU A 129 9.82 16.31 10.85
N THR A 130 8.81 17.08 11.29
CA THR A 130 8.97 18.50 11.64
C THR A 130 10.01 18.69 12.73
N MET A 131 9.89 17.92 13.82
CA MET A 131 10.82 17.99 14.93
C MET A 131 12.24 17.63 14.51
N CYS A 132 12.38 16.55 13.74
CA CYS A 132 13.68 16.13 13.23
C CYS A 132 14.35 17.22 12.38
N THR A 133 13.57 17.86 11.51
CA THR A 133 14.05 18.94 10.63
C THR A 133 14.44 20.19 11.40
N ASP A 134 13.67 20.58 12.43
CA ASP A 134 14.01 21.76 13.23
C ASP A 134 15.27 21.56 14.09
N VAL A 135 15.48 20.37 14.65
CA VAL A 135 16.72 20.04 15.36
C VAL A 135 17.92 20.06 14.39
N ASP A 136 17.76 19.50 13.21
CA ASP A 136 18.79 19.51 12.17
C ASP A 136 19.16 20.93 11.71
N ARG A 137 18.16 21.80 11.51
CA ARG A 137 18.39 23.23 11.22
C ARG A 137 19.12 23.93 12.35
N ASN A 138 18.77 23.61 13.60
CA ASN A 138 19.46 24.14 14.78
C ASN A 138 20.93 23.70 14.83
N ASP A 139 21.23 22.44 14.52
CA ASP A 139 22.60 21.92 14.49
C ASP A 139 23.45 22.61 13.42
N LYS A 140 22.89 22.84 12.22
CA LYS A 140 23.54 23.62 11.16
C LYS A 140 23.74 25.07 11.54
N SER A 141 22.80 25.69 12.25
CA SER A 141 22.84 27.11 12.60
C SER A 141 24.02 27.49 13.50
N ARG A 142 24.67 26.52 14.16
CA ARG A 142 25.87 26.74 14.99
C ARG A 142 27.13 26.98 14.18
N ILE A 143 27.18 26.49 12.94
CA ILE A 143 28.38 26.39 12.11
C ILE A 143 28.20 26.99 10.71
N CYS A 144 26.97 27.35 10.33
CA CYS A 144 26.65 27.89 9.01
C CYS A 144 26.54 29.41 9.03
N VAL A 145 26.78 30.04 7.87
CA VAL A 145 26.52 31.47 7.65
C VAL A 145 25.05 31.78 7.96
N PRO A 146 24.74 32.81 8.78
CA PRO A 146 23.37 33.20 9.07
C PRO A 146 22.55 33.42 7.80
N GLY A 147 21.36 32.81 7.73
CA GLY A 147 20.47 32.86 6.56
C GLY A 147 20.80 31.88 5.43
N SER A 148 21.89 31.10 5.53
CA SER A 148 22.21 30.06 4.54
C SER A 148 21.48 28.75 4.74
N VAL A 149 21.03 28.45 5.98
CA VAL A 149 20.32 27.20 6.31
C VAL A 149 18.92 27.21 5.71
N LYS A 150 18.65 26.28 4.79
CA LYS A 150 17.40 26.20 4.02
C LYS A 150 16.87 24.77 3.98
N VAL A 151 15.55 24.66 4.11
CA VAL A 151 14.82 23.43 3.76
C VAL A 151 14.49 23.52 2.27
N ILE A 152 15.15 22.69 1.45
CA ILE A 152 15.00 22.69 -0.01
C ILE A 152 14.02 21.62 -0.50
N GLY A 153 13.71 20.64 0.34
CA GLY A 153 12.69 19.62 0.11
C GLY A 153 11.97 19.34 1.41
N ARG A 154 10.63 19.33 1.38
CA ARG A 154 9.78 19.13 2.56
C ARG A 154 8.80 18.00 2.28
N ARG A 155 8.84 16.95 3.11
CA ARG A 155 7.99 15.76 3.05
C ARG A 155 7.96 15.12 1.67
N LEU A 156 9.11 15.08 1.00
CA LEU A 156 9.25 14.42 -0.29
C LEU A 156 9.08 12.91 -0.10
N LEU A 157 8.32 12.27 -0.98
CA LEU A 157 8.16 10.83 -0.96
C LEU A 157 9.34 10.18 -1.67
N GLU A 158 10.12 9.40 -0.92
CA GLU A 158 11.21 8.61 -1.48
C GLU A 158 10.89 7.11 -1.43
N SER A 159 11.12 6.44 -2.56
CA SER A 159 10.79 5.04 -2.75
C SER A 159 12.03 4.15 -2.59
N TYR A 160 12.01 3.27 -1.61
CA TYR A 160 13.07 2.31 -1.34
C TYR A 160 12.59 0.87 -1.59
N ALA A 161 13.49 -0.11 -1.44
CA ALA A 161 13.13 -1.51 -1.55
C ALA A 161 12.19 -1.92 -0.40
N GLY A 162 10.93 -2.17 -0.73
CA GLY A 162 9.93 -2.67 0.21
C GLY A 162 9.25 -1.62 1.09
N VAL A 163 9.66 -0.34 1.04
CA VAL A 163 9.05 0.76 1.82
C VAL A 163 9.09 2.10 1.08
N PHE A 164 8.21 3.01 1.49
CA PHE A 164 8.25 4.44 1.19
C PHE A 164 8.54 5.24 2.45
N HIS A 165 9.31 6.31 2.31
CA HIS A 165 9.64 7.24 3.40
C HIS A 165 9.28 8.67 3.03
N THR A 166 8.95 9.50 4.03
CA THR A 166 8.93 10.95 3.87
C THR A 166 10.27 11.53 4.30
N VAL A 167 10.83 12.38 3.44
CA VAL A 167 12.19 12.90 3.59
C VAL A 167 12.19 14.41 3.44
N ASP A 168 12.89 15.08 4.35
CA ASP A 168 13.24 16.49 4.22
C ASP A 168 14.68 16.61 3.73
N HIS A 169 14.96 17.65 2.95
CA HIS A 169 16.30 17.97 2.48
C HIS A 169 16.69 19.33 3.05
N VAL A 170 17.75 19.36 3.86
CA VAL A 170 18.22 20.57 4.54
C VAL A 170 19.67 20.83 4.16
N GLU A 171 19.95 22.04 3.66
CA GLU A 171 21.29 22.47 3.31
C GLU A 171 21.70 23.75 4.06
N GLY A 172 23.00 23.99 4.17
CA GLY A 172 23.59 25.21 4.70
C GLY A 172 24.97 25.46 4.11
N ILE A 173 25.49 26.67 4.29
CA ILE A 173 26.86 27.03 3.90
C ILE A 173 27.67 27.22 5.16
N LEU A 174 28.74 26.44 5.33
CA LEU A 174 29.67 26.54 6.45
C LEU A 174 30.24 27.97 6.54
N ALA A 175 30.29 28.50 7.76
CA ALA A 175 30.88 29.80 8.02
C ALA A 175 32.41 29.72 8.03
N GLU A 176 33.07 30.86 7.88
CA GLU A 176 34.53 30.95 7.95
C GLU A 176 35.04 30.43 9.32
N GLY A 177 36.09 29.60 9.29
CA GLY A 177 36.68 29.01 10.48
C GLY A 177 36.07 27.66 10.91
N PHE A 178 35.02 27.19 10.24
CA PHE A 178 34.47 25.84 10.41
C PHE A 178 34.81 24.94 9.23
N ASP A 179 34.93 23.64 9.50
CA ASP A 179 35.15 22.62 8.49
C ASP A 179 34.08 21.50 8.53
N SER A 180 34.31 20.45 7.74
CA SER A 180 33.41 19.30 7.66
C SER A 180 33.35 18.47 8.94
N LEU A 181 34.41 18.48 9.76
CA LEU A 181 34.41 17.80 11.06
C LEU A 181 33.57 18.58 12.05
N ASP A 182 33.63 19.92 12.04
CA ASP A 182 32.69 20.74 12.82
C ASP A 182 31.23 20.46 12.42
N ALA A 183 30.99 20.26 11.12
CA ALA A 183 29.70 19.82 10.62
C ALA A 183 29.28 18.47 11.18
N PHE A 184 30.15 17.47 11.10
CA PHE A 184 29.88 16.15 11.66
C PHE A 184 29.60 16.22 13.17
N LEU A 185 30.45 16.89 13.94
CA LEU A 185 30.37 17.00 15.41
C LEU A 185 29.13 17.78 15.86
N SER A 186 28.75 18.85 15.16
CA SER A 186 27.55 19.64 15.52
C SER A 186 26.26 18.82 15.38
N HIS A 187 26.22 17.87 14.43
CA HIS A 187 25.06 16.99 14.23
C HIS A 187 25.08 15.75 15.15
N MET A 188 26.15 15.50 15.92
CA MET A 188 26.22 14.34 16.80
C MET A 188 25.18 14.43 17.94
N TRP A 189 24.33 13.42 18.16
CA TRP A 189 23.94 12.36 17.20
C TRP A 189 22.61 12.72 16.54
N ALA A 190 22.28 12.04 15.44
CA ALA A 190 21.11 12.36 14.66
C ALA A 190 19.83 12.18 15.49
N VAL A 191 18.97 13.18 15.45
CA VAL A 191 17.72 13.20 16.22
C VAL A 191 16.83 11.99 15.93
N THR A 192 16.82 11.50 14.69
CA THR A 192 16.10 10.30 14.22
C THR A 192 16.55 8.99 14.90
N VAL A 193 17.68 8.99 15.60
CA VAL A 193 18.14 7.83 16.39
C VAL A 193 18.26 8.11 17.88
N ILE A 194 18.17 9.37 18.35
CA ILE A 194 18.20 9.70 19.78
C ILE A 194 16.91 10.32 20.31
N GLY A 195 16.38 11.33 19.62
CA GLY A 195 15.28 12.19 20.03
C GLY A 195 15.69 13.60 20.45
N ALA A 196 14.72 14.36 20.96
CA ALA A 196 14.84 15.80 21.20
C ALA A 196 14.19 16.23 22.53
N PRO A 197 14.76 17.21 23.26
CA PRO A 197 16.09 17.80 23.09
C PRO A 197 17.21 16.77 23.30
N LYS A 198 18.24 16.79 22.43
CA LYS A 198 19.25 15.73 22.31
C LYS A 198 19.86 15.25 23.63
N LYS A 199 20.26 16.17 24.51
CA LYS A 199 20.89 15.84 25.80
C LYS A 199 19.95 15.10 26.75
N ALA A 200 18.70 15.55 26.85
CA ALA A 200 17.70 14.93 27.71
C ALA A 200 17.25 13.58 27.15
N ALA A 201 17.06 13.49 25.83
CA ALA A 201 16.75 12.24 25.15
C ALA A 201 17.87 11.19 25.31
N ALA A 202 19.14 11.61 25.19
CA ALA A 202 20.29 10.74 25.42
C ALA A 202 20.35 10.22 26.86
N GLN A 203 20.04 11.07 27.86
CA GLN A 203 19.94 10.61 29.25
C GLN A 203 18.80 9.61 29.44
N ALA A 204 17.63 9.87 28.86
CA ALA A 204 16.50 8.94 28.91
C ALA A 204 16.83 7.59 28.27
N ILE A 205 17.60 7.58 27.18
CA ILE A 205 18.13 6.36 26.55
C ILE A 205 19.04 5.60 27.52
N GLU A 206 19.97 6.28 28.18
CA GLU A 206 20.87 5.66 29.16
C GLU A 206 20.09 5.07 30.35
N ASP A 207 19.04 5.75 30.82
CA ASP A 207 18.23 5.30 31.94
C ASP A 207 17.31 4.11 31.58
N LEU A 208 16.87 4.02 30.32
CA LEU A 208 15.84 3.06 29.88
C LEU A 208 16.40 1.88 29.06
N GLU A 209 17.51 2.02 28.36
CA GLU A 209 18.14 0.93 27.62
C GLU A 209 18.99 0.04 28.53
N LYS A 210 18.97 -1.28 28.27
CA LYS A 210 19.65 -2.27 29.12
C LYS A 210 21.14 -2.42 28.79
N SER A 211 21.60 -1.85 27.68
CA SER A 211 22.95 -2.06 27.16
C SER A 211 23.39 -0.92 26.25
N PRO A 212 24.71 -0.64 26.19
CA PRO A 212 25.25 0.45 25.38
C PRO A 212 25.00 0.21 23.90
N ARG A 213 24.79 1.29 23.15
CA ARG A 213 24.42 1.23 21.72
C ARG A 213 25.50 0.68 20.81
N GLY A 214 26.77 0.78 21.20
CA GLY A 214 27.90 0.39 20.38
C GLY A 214 27.82 1.14 19.04
N TRP A 215 27.82 0.39 17.95
CA TRP A 215 27.73 0.95 16.60
C TRP A 215 26.35 1.50 16.23
N TYR A 216 25.26 1.19 16.94
CA TYR A 216 23.91 1.63 16.53
C TYR A 216 23.70 3.14 16.72
N GLY A 217 23.22 3.82 15.68
CA GLY A 217 22.93 5.25 15.71
C GLY A 217 24.16 6.16 15.66
N GLY A 218 25.33 5.58 15.36
CA GLY A 218 26.54 6.32 14.99
C GLY A 218 26.54 6.67 13.50
N ALA A 219 27.74 6.79 12.91
CA ALA A 219 27.91 7.12 11.50
C ALA A 219 28.98 6.24 10.84
N VAL A 220 28.82 6.02 9.53
CA VAL A 220 29.75 5.28 8.68
C VAL A 220 29.87 5.96 7.32
N GLY A 221 31.06 6.01 6.77
CA GLY A 221 31.30 6.64 5.47
C GLY A 221 32.76 6.99 5.28
N MET A 222 33.01 8.10 4.60
CA MET A 222 34.36 8.53 4.24
C MET A 222 34.62 10.00 4.54
N ILE A 223 35.89 10.27 4.86
CA ILE A 223 36.50 11.59 4.88
C ILE A 223 37.54 11.58 3.76
N SER A 224 37.39 12.49 2.81
CA SER A 224 38.31 12.61 1.67
C SER A 224 39.54 13.46 2.02
N LEU A 225 40.58 13.39 1.18
CA LEU A 225 41.77 14.23 1.34
C LEU A 225 41.51 15.72 1.05
N SER A 226 40.41 16.07 0.37
CA SER A 226 39.96 17.46 0.22
C SER A 226 39.32 18.01 1.50
N GLY A 227 39.06 17.15 2.49
CA GLY A 227 38.31 17.49 3.69
C GLY A 227 36.80 17.22 3.56
N ASP A 228 36.29 16.84 2.39
CA ASP A 228 34.85 16.54 2.22
C ASP A 228 34.46 15.27 2.98
N ILE A 229 33.23 15.25 3.52
CA ILE A 229 32.69 14.12 4.28
C ILE A 229 31.41 13.62 3.61
N ASN A 230 31.27 12.31 3.51
CA ASN A 230 29.99 11.69 3.11
C ASN A 230 29.73 10.50 4.01
N THR A 231 28.72 10.61 4.87
CA THR A 231 28.41 9.62 5.91
C THR A 231 26.93 9.30 5.98
N GLY A 232 26.63 8.03 6.22
CA GLY A 232 25.30 7.52 6.56
C GLY A 232 25.21 7.14 8.03
N ILE A 233 23.99 7.06 8.56
CA ILE A 233 23.74 6.63 9.94
C ILE A 233 23.88 5.12 10.02
N THR A 234 24.47 4.58 11.07
CA THR A 234 24.59 3.12 11.29
C THR A 234 23.29 2.51 11.85
N ILE A 235 22.25 2.55 11.02
CA ILE A 235 20.99 1.82 11.17
C ILE A 235 20.86 0.79 10.05
N ARG A 236 19.99 -0.21 10.24
CA ARG A 236 19.90 -1.38 9.35
C ARG A 236 21.25 -2.07 9.14
N THR A 237 21.98 -2.20 10.25
CA THR A 237 23.35 -2.72 10.31
C THR A 237 23.39 -3.99 11.14
N VAL A 238 23.98 -5.04 10.58
CA VAL A 238 24.36 -6.25 11.31
C VAL A 238 25.77 -6.08 11.84
N HIS A 239 25.92 -6.28 13.15
CA HIS A 239 27.21 -6.47 13.81
C HIS A 239 27.46 -7.96 13.99
N LEU A 240 28.49 -8.49 13.34
CA LEU A 240 28.93 -9.88 13.45
C LEU A 240 30.14 -9.95 14.38
N LYS A 241 30.03 -10.75 15.44
CA LYS A 241 31.13 -11.05 16.36
C LYS A 241 30.91 -12.40 17.00
N ASP A 242 31.96 -13.21 17.14
CA ASP A 242 31.92 -14.54 17.78
C ASP A 242 30.82 -15.48 17.23
N GLY A 243 30.55 -15.41 15.92
CA GLY A 243 29.51 -16.21 15.26
C GLY A 243 28.07 -15.78 15.60
N ILE A 244 27.88 -14.61 16.22
CA ILE A 244 26.57 -14.03 16.52
C ILE A 244 26.35 -12.79 15.66
N ALA A 245 25.22 -12.78 14.95
CA ALA A 245 24.71 -11.64 14.23
C ALA A 245 23.76 -10.84 15.11
N THR A 246 24.08 -9.58 15.36
CA THR A 246 23.29 -8.66 16.18
C THR A 246 22.76 -7.52 15.33
N TYR A 247 21.47 -7.23 15.44
CA TYR A 247 20.77 -6.22 14.66
C TYR A 247 19.86 -5.37 15.56
N PRO A 248 20.30 -4.16 15.93
CA PRO A 248 19.46 -3.25 16.70
C PRO A 248 18.49 -2.49 15.78
N ALA A 249 17.25 -2.32 16.24
CA ALA A 249 16.23 -1.51 15.58
C ALA A 249 15.44 -0.69 16.59
N GLY A 250 15.20 0.59 16.27
CA GLY A 250 14.46 1.51 17.13
C GLY A 250 13.26 2.15 16.45
N ALA A 251 12.42 2.75 17.28
CA ALA A 251 11.26 3.52 16.89
C ALA A 251 11.21 4.82 17.71
N THR A 252 10.72 5.88 17.08
CA THR A 252 10.53 7.18 17.70
C THR A 252 9.28 7.13 18.56
N ILE A 253 9.43 7.39 19.85
CA ILE A 253 8.29 7.50 20.76
C ILE A 253 7.95 8.98 20.87
N LEU A 254 6.72 9.31 20.47
CA LEU A 254 6.05 10.59 20.71
C LEU A 254 5.04 10.44 21.85
N PHE A 255 4.49 11.57 22.31
CA PHE A 255 3.48 11.55 23.37
C PHE A 255 2.22 10.74 22.99
N ASP A 256 1.82 10.83 21.72
CA ASP A 256 0.66 10.14 21.15
C ASP A 256 1.01 8.76 20.54
N SER A 257 2.25 8.29 20.70
CA SER A 257 2.65 6.97 20.22
C SER A 257 1.89 5.84 20.94
N VAL A 258 1.57 4.81 20.17
CA VAL A 258 0.94 3.58 20.66
C VAL A 258 2.01 2.50 20.79
N ALA A 259 2.26 1.99 21.99
CA ALA A 259 3.35 1.07 22.29
C ALA A 259 3.40 -0.15 21.36
N GLU A 260 2.23 -0.76 21.08
CA GLU A 260 2.14 -1.91 20.20
C GLU A 260 2.45 -1.55 18.73
N ALA A 261 2.19 -0.31 18.31
CA ALA A 261 2.55 0.15 16.97
C ALA A 261 4.07 0.32 16.84
N GLU A 262 4.73 0.91 17.83
CA GLU A 262 6.19 1.09 17.83
C GLU A 262 6.93 -0.27 17.89
N GLU A 263 6.41 -1.24 18.65
CA GLU A 263 6.91 -2.61 18.65
C GLU A 263 6.75 -3.28 17.27
N ARG A 264 5.61 -3.11 16.60
CA ARG A 264 5.42 -3.62 15.23
C ARG A 264 6.39 -2.96 14.25
N GLU A 265 6.65 -1.67 14.40
CA GLU A 265 7.57 -0.93 13.54
C GLU A 265 9.01 -1.44 13.66
N THR A 266 9.53 -1.60 14.88
CA THR A 266 10.89 -2.13 15.10
C THR A 266 11.07 -3.54 14.53
N ARG A 267 10.07 -4.42 14.67
CA ARG A 267 10.06 -5.75 14.03
C ARG A 267 10.00 -5.67 12.50
N MET A 268 9.22 -4.73 11.97
CA MET A 268 9.17 -4.48 10.53
C MET A 268 10.54 -4.05 9.99
N LYS A 269 11.22 -3.12 10.68
CA LYS A 269 12.60 -2.69 10.38
C LYS A 269 13.62 -3.84 10.47
N ALA A 270 13.38 -4.85 11.29
CA ALA A 270 14.21 -6.06 11.42
C ALA A 270 13.84 -7.19 10.46
N THR A 271 12.75 -7.10 9.69
CA THR A 271 12.32 -8.17 8.79
C THR A 271 13.35 -8.48 7.70
N GLY A 272 14.06 -7.46 7.21
CA GLY A 272 15.15 -7.63 6.24
C GLY A 272 16.32 -8.45 6.80
N PHE A 273 16.68 -8.22 8.07
CA PHE A 273 17.72 -8.96 8.78
C PHE A 273 17.41 -10.46 8.86
N PHE A 274 16.22 -10.82 9.32
CA PHE A 274 15.83 -12.24 9.43
C PHE A 274 15.79 -12.94 8.06
N LYS A 275 15.33 -12.26 7.01
CA LYS A 275 15.35 -12.80 5.64
C LYS A 275 16.76 -13.01 5.10
N ALA A 276 17.71 -12.16 5.47
CA ALA A 276 19.11 -12.28 5.05
C ALA A 276 19.83 -13.46 5.74
N LEU A 277 19.55 -13.65 7.04
CA LEU A 277 20.11 -14.77 7.82
C LEU A 277 19.51 -16.12 7.43
N TYR A 278 18.18 -16.16 7.28
CA TYR A 278 17.42 -17.37 6.98
C TYR A 278 16.76 -17.23 5.61
N PRO A 279 17.55 -17.34 4.51
CA PRO A 279 16.97 -17.29 3.20
C PRO A 279 16.01 -18.47 3.05
N GLU A 280 14.75 -18.18 2.73
CA GLU A 280 13.80 -19.20 2.31
C GLU A 280 14.43 -20.00 1.16
N PRO A 281 14.34 -21.34 1.16
CA PRO A 281 14.78 -22.13 0.03
C PRO A 281 14.12 -21.56 -1.22
N ARG A 282 14.96 -21.22 -2.21
CA ARG A 282 14.56 -20.58 -3.45
C ARG A 282 13.30 -21.28 -3.95
N LYS A 283 12.12 -20.67 -3.76
CA LYS A 283 10.90 -21.19 -4.36
C LYS A 283 11.22 -21.24 -5.83
N THR A 284 11.41 -22.44 -6.37
CA THR A 284 11.47 -22.67 -7.80
C THR A 284 10.34 -21.83 -8.35
N ARG A 285 10.66 -20.82 -9.18
CA ARG A 285 9.68 -19.90 -9.74
C ARG A 285 8.57 -20.80 -10.25
N ARG A 286 7.47 -20.88 -9.50
CA ARG A 286 6.38 -21.79 -9.83
C ARG A 286 6.02 -21.30 -11.22
N LEU A 287 6.27 -22.13 -12.23
CA LEU A 287 5.71 -21.88 -13.56
C LEU A 287 4.28 -21.49 -13.26
N ALA A 288 3.89 -20.30 -13.73
CA ALA A 288 2.55 -19.78 -13.48
C ALA A 288 1.60 -20.95 -13.69
N PRO A 289 0.71 -21.26 -12.73
CA PRO A 289 -0.16 -22.41 -12.87
C PRO A 289 -0.76 -22.35 -14.27
N PRO A 290 -0.81 -23.48 -15.00
CA PRO A 290 -1.38 -23.48 -16.34
C PRO A 290 -2.71 -22.73 -16.27
N PRO A 291 -2.99 -21.83 -17.26
CA PRO A 291 -4.16 -20.96 -17.19
C PRO A 291 -5.36 -21.82 -16.80
N ALA A 292 -6.05 -21.41 -15.73
CA ALA A 292 -7.22 -22.14 -15.26
C ALA A 292 -8.17 -22.37 -16.44
N PRO A 293 -8.89 -23.50 -16.49
CA PRO A 293 -9.84 -23.76 -17.55
C PRO A 293 -10.78 -22.56 -17.67
N ARG A 294 -10.78 -21.95 -18.85
CA ARG A 294 -11.48 -20.70 -19.10
C ARG A 294 -12.98 -21.00 -19.13
N VAL A 295 -13.72 -20.48 -18.14
CA VAL A 295 -15.16 -20.77 -17.95
C VAL A 295 -16.02 -20.46 -19.17
N GLY A 296 -15.55 -19.56 -20.04
CA GLY A 296 -16.20 -19.11 -21.27
C GLY A 296 -15.80 -19.85 -22.53
N GLU A 297 -14.97 -20.91 -22.48
CA GLU A 297 -14.70 -21.71 -23.68
C GLU A 297 -16.00 -22.26 -24.27
N GLY A 298 -16.19 -22.01 -25.57
CA GLY A 298 -17.38 -22.38 -26.34
C GLY A 298 -18.56 -21.39 -26.23
N VAL A 299 -18.45 -20.36 -25.38
CA VAL A 299 -19.51 -19.35 -25.18
C VAL A 299 -19.40 -18.26 -26.23
N ARG A 300 -20.49 -17.99 -26.96
CA ARG A 300 -20.62 -16.82 -27.83
C ARG A 300 -21.35 -15.71 -27.09
N LEU A 301 -20.65 -14.60 -26.86
CA LEU A 301 -21.19 -13.43 -26.19
C LEU A 301 -21.38 -12.30 -27.21
N LEU A 302 -22.59 -11.74 -27.27
CA LEU A 302 -22.87 -10.53 -28.05
C LEU A 302 -22.88 -9.33 -27.09
N LEU A 303 -21.92 -8.43 -27.27
CA LEU A 303 -21.81 -7.18 -26.52
C LEU A 303 -22.50 -6.06 -27.30
N VAL A 304 -23.50 -5.43 -26.69
CA VAL A 304 -24.19 -4.26 -27.24
C VAL A 304 -23.52 -2.99 -26.70
N ASP A 305 -22.91 -2.22 -27.59
CA ASP A 305 -22.24 -0.94 -27.32
C ASP A 305 -23.26 0.21 -27.41
N ASN A 306 -23.62 0.79 -26.26
CA ASN A 306 -24.50 1.95 -26.13
C ASN A 306 -23.70 3.27 -26.09
N ASP A 307 -22.65 3.39 -26.90
CA ASP A 307 -21.75 4.56 -27.02
C ASP A 307 -21.03 4.92 -25.70
N ASP A 308 -20.52 3.91 -25.00
CA ASP A 308 -19.74 4.10 -23.76
C ASP A 308 -18.23 3.93 -23.96
N CYS A 309 -17.44 4.78 -23.31
CA CYS A 309 -15.99 4.77 -23.43
C CYS A 309 -15.29 3.59 -22.73
N PHE A 310 -15.98 2.85 -21.84
CA PHE A 310 -15.46 1.70 -21.10
C PHE A 310 -15.73 0.35 -21.79
N ILE A 311 -16.40 0.34 -22.94
CA ILE A 311 -16.83 -0.86 -23.65
C ILE A 311 -15.70 -1.86 -23.91
N HIS A 312 -14.50 -1.37 -24.28
CA HIS A 312 -13.37 -2.22 -24.62
C HIS A 312 -12.79 -2.93 -23.39
N THR A 313 -12.81 -2.30 -22.21
CA THR A 313 -12.38 -2.90 -20.96
C THR A 313 -13.36 -3.98 -20.52
N LEU A 314 -14.66 -3.70 -20.60
CA LEU A 314 -15.72 -4.67 -20.32
C LEU A 314 -15.67 -5.87 -21.28
N ALA A 315 -15.48 -5.62 -22.58
CA ALA A 315 -15.26 -6.66 -23.58
C ALA A 315 -14.01 -7.51 -23.27
N ASN A 316 -12.94 -6.87 -22.80
CA ASN A 316 -11.72 -7.56 -22.43
C ASN A 316 -11.92 -8.47 -21.20
N TYR A 317 -12.70 -8.05 -20.19
CA TYR A 317 -13.06 -8.92 -19.06
C TYR A 317 -13.83 -10.16 -19.56
N ALA A 318 -14.82 -9.96 -20.43
CA ALA A 318 -15.54 -11.07 -21.04
C ALA A 318 -14.61 -12.02 -21.84
N ARG A 319 -13.68 -11.49 -22.64
CA ARG A 319 -12.70 -12.30 -23.41
C ARG A 319 -11.72 -13.06 -22.52
N GLN A 320 -11.32 -12.48 -21.38
CA GLN A 320 -10.44 -13.14 -20.42
C GLN A 320 -11.08 -14.40 -19.81
N THR A 321 -12.41 -14.47 -19.75
CA THR A 321 -13.10 -15.71 -19.36
C THR A 321 -12.98 -16.82 -20.40
N GLY A 322 -12.55 -16.52 -21.63
CA GLY A 322 -12.49 -17.43 -22.79
C GLY A 322 -13.66 -17.32 -23.77
N ALA A 323 -14.66 -16.47 -23.49
CA ALA A 323 -15.80 -16.27 -24.37
C ALA A 323 -15.40 -15.61 -25.70
N ALA A 324 -16.04 -16.04 -26.79
CA ALA A 324 -15.96 -15.38 -28.08
C ALA A 324 -16.91 -14.16 -28.09
N VAL A 325 -16.32 -12.96 -27.97
CA VAL A 325 -17.08 -11.70 -27.85
C VAL A 325 -17.16 -10.99 -29.21
N VAL A 326 -18.38 -10.81 -29.71
CA VAL A 326 -18.70 -9.95 -30.87
C VAL A 326 -19.40 -8.69 -30.37
N THR A 327 -19.00 -7.52 -30.86
CA THR A 327 -19.55 -6.23 -30.41
C THR A 327 -20.37 -5.61 -31.53
N TYR A 328 -21.60 -5.18 -31.22
CA TYR A 328 -22.48 -4.42 -32.11
C TYR A 328 -22.89 -3.12 -31.44
N ARG A 329 -22.89 -2.01 -32.20
CA ARG A 329 -23.41 -0.73 -31.72
C ARG A 329 -24.93 -0.77 -31.62
N ALA A 330 -25.49 -0.16 -30.59
CA ALA A 330 -26.93 -0.02 -30.38
C ALA A 330 -27.64 0.54 -31.63
N GLY A 331 -28.92 0.18 -31.78
CA GLY A 331 -29.73 0.53 -32.96
C GLY A 331 -29.68 -0.48 -34.12
N PHE A 332 -29.09 -1.66 -33.91
CA PHE A 332 -29.16 -2.77 -34.86
C PHE A 332 -30.57 -3.43 -34.87
N PRO A 333 -31.01 -4.04 -35.98
CA PRO A 333 -32.29 -4.78 -36.04
C PRO A 333 -32.30 -5.97 -35.08
N LEU A 334 -33.36 -6.13 -34.27
CA LEU A 334 -33.41 -7.14 -33.20
C LEU A 334 -33.31 -8.58 -33.73
N GLU A 335 -33.72 -8.81 -34.98
CA GLU A 335 -33.60 -10.09 -35.70
C GLU A 335 -32.14 -10.54 -35.87
N LEU A 336 -31.17 -9.63 -35.69
CA LEU A 336 -29.76 -9.98 -35.63
C LEU A 336 -29.49 -11.05 -34.56
N LEU A 337 -30.20 -11.02 -33.42
CA LEU A 337 -30.05 -12.04 -32.37
C LEU A 337 -30.39 -13.45 -32.86
N ASP A 338 -31.34 -13.58 -33.79
CA ASP A 338 -31.74 -14.87 -34.37
C ASP A 338 -30.65 -15.44 -35.30
N SER A 339 -29.94 -14.56 -36.01
CA SER A 339 -28.84 -14.94 -36.92
C SER A 339 -27.52 -15.16 -36.17
N ALA A 340 -27.19 -14.32 -35.20
CA ALA A 340 -25.95 -14.36 -34.43
C ALA A 340 -25.95 -15.51 -33.40
N ARG A 341 -27.15 -15.91 -32.92
CA ARG A 341 -27.37 -16.97 -31.94
C ARG A 341 -26.37 -16.91 -30.76
N PRO A 342 -26.28 -15.78 -30.04
CA PRO A 342 -25.42 -15.69 -28.87
C PRO A 342 -25.96 -16.57 -27.75
N ASN A 343 -25.06 -17.05 -26.89
CA ASN A 343 -25.45 -17.69 -25.63
C ASN A 343 -25.81 -16.65 -24.56
N LEU A 344 -25.16 -15.48 -24.64
CA LEU A 344 -25.30 -14.39 -23.67
C LEU A 344 -25.24 -13.05 -24.39
N VAL A 345 -26.19 -12.17 -24.06
CA VAL A 345 -26.18 -10.76 -24.46
C VAL A 345 -25.67 -9.92 -23.30
N LEU A 346 -24.56 -9.20 -23.51
CA LEU A 346 -24.03 -8.22 -22.56
C LEU A 346 -24.43 -6.83 -23.03
N ILE A 347 -25.20 -6.11 -22.22
CA ILE A 347 -25.62 -4.74 -22.51
C ILE A 347 -24.68 -3.80 -21.76
N SER A 348 -23.93 -2.99 -22.50
CA SER A 348 -22.95 -2.09 -21.92
C SER A 348 -23.60 -0.92 -21.17
N PRO A 349 -22.80 -0.17 -20.40
CA PRO A 349 -23.14 1.19 -20.01
C PRO A 349 -23.36 2.09 -21.24
N GLY A 350 -23.83 3.32 -21.00
CA GLY A 350 -24.02 4.35 -22.01
C GLY A 350 -24.54 5.64 -21.38
N PRO A 351 -24.51 6.77 -22.11
CA PRO A 351 -25.06 8.04 -21.65
C PRO A 351 -26.59 8.03 -21.73
N GLY A 352 -27.23 9.11 -21.27
CA GLY A 352 -28.66 9.34 -21.49
C GLY A 352 -29.57 8.33 -20.77
N ARG A 353 -30.76 8.10 -21.35
CA ARG A 353 -31.75 7.14 -20.85
C ARG A 353 -31.72 5.83 -21.65
N PRO A 354 -32.04 4.67 -21.04
CA PRO A 354 -32.00 3.38 -21.74
C PRO A 354 -32.94 3.29 -22.95
N GLU A 355 -34.10 3.96 -22.89
CA GLU A 355 -35.08 4.04 -23.99
C GLU A 355 -34.48 4.64 -25.28
N GLU A 356 -33.58 5.63 -25.16
CA GLU A 356 -32.94 6.31 -26.31
C GLU A 356 -32.06 5.34 -27.13
N PHE A 357 -31.53 4.30 -26.48
CA PHE A 357 -30.71 3.26 -27.09
C PHE A 357 -31.51 1.98 -27.42
N GLY A 358 -32.82 1.99 -27.17
CA GLY A 358 -33.68 0.82 -27.39
C GLY A 358 -33.40 -0.36 -26.45
N VAL A 359 -32.73 -0.12 -25.32
CA VAL A 359 -32.34 -1.19 -24.37
C VAL A 359 -33.56 -1.97 -23.85
N PRO A 360 -34.67 -1.32 -23.42
CA PRO A 360 -35.82 -2.06 -22.93
C PRO A 360 -36.42 -3.03 -23.97
N ALA A 361 -36.52 -2.59 -25.23
CA ALA A 361 -37.02 -3.40 -26.33
C ALA A 361 -36.10 -4.60 -26.62
N LEU A 362 -34.78 -4.39 -26.58
CA LEU A 362 -33.79 -5.46 -26.70
C LEU A 362 -33.91 -6.50 -25.59
N VAL A 363 -34.06 -6.06 -24.33
CA VAL A 363 -34.22 -6.96 -23.17
C VAL A 363 -35.47 -7.82 -23.32
N LEU A 364 -36.61 -7.21 -23.69
CA LEU A 364 -37.87 -7.94 -23.90
C LEU A 364 -37.77 -8.93 -25.06
N HIS A 365 -37.10 -8.56 -26.15
CA HIS A 365 -36.90 -9.45 -27.29
C HIS A 365 -36.04 -10.65 -26.89
N ALA A 366 -34.90 -10.42 -26.21
CA ALA A 366 -34.04 -11.48 -25.69
C ALA A 366 -34.79 -12.39 -24.71
N ALA A 367 -35.58 -11.82 -23.81
CA ALA A 367 -36.44 -12.55 -22.87
C ALA A 367 -37.44 -13.47 -23.59
N SER A 368 -38.10 -12.99 -24.66
CA SER A 368 -39.06 -13.77 -25.45
C SER A 368 -38.45 -15.00 -26.13
N ARG A 369 -37.11 -15.01 -26.29
CA ARG A 369 -36.32 -16.10 -26.88
C ARG A 369 -35.60 -16.94 -25.83
N GLY A 370 -35.76 -16.63 -24.55
CA GLY A 370 -35.05 -17.30 -23.46
C GLY A 370 -33.54 -17.05 -23.45
N LEU A 371 -33.06 -16.02 -24.16
CA LEU A 371 -31.65 -15.65 -24.19
C LEU A 371 -31.22 -15.05 -22.85
N ALA A 372 -30.01 -15.39 -22.42
CA ALA A 372 -29.46 -14.80 -21.22
C ALA A 372 -29.01 -13.36 -21.45
N VAL A 373 -29.27 -12.48 -20.47
CA VAL A 373 -28.91 -11.06 -20.53
C VAL A 373 -28.15 -10.68 -19.28
N PHE A 374 -27.01 -10.02 -19.47
CA PHE A 374 -26.30 -9.31 -18.41
C PHE A 374 -26.21 -7.82 -18.71
N GLY A 375 -26.77 -6.97 -17.84
CA GLY A 375 -26.75 -5.52 -18.01
C GLY A 375 -25.76 -4.82 -17.07
N VAL A 376 -25.03 -3.82 -17.58
CA VAL A 376 -24.14 -2.98 -16.76
C VAL A 376 -24.56 -1.51 -16.88
N CYS A 377 -24.73 -0.83 -15.75
CA CYS A 377 -25.14 0.57 -15.65
C CYS A 377 -26.43 0.88 -16.43
N LEU A 378 -26.33 1.49 -17.63
CA LEU A 378 -27.46 1.69 -18.56
C LEU A 378 -28.20 0.36 -18.85
N GLY A 379 -27.47 -0.76 -18.91
CA GLY A 379 -28.05 -2.09 -19.07
C GLY A 379 -28.96 -2.50 -17.90
N LEU A 380 -28.58 -2.21 -16.64
CA LEU A 380 -29.47 -2.45 -15.49
C LEU A 380 -30.71 -1.58 -15.57
N GLN A 381 -30.51 -0.31 -15.90
CA GLN A 381 -31.59 0.67 -15.99
C GLN A 381 -32.61 0.25 -17.05
N GLY A 382 -32.15 -0.21 -18.23
CA GLY A 382 -33.01 -0.71 -19.27
C GLY A 382 -33.68 -2.05 -18.95
N VAL A 383 -33.04 -2.93 -18.16
CA VAL A 383 -33.70 -4.14 -17.63
C VAL A 383 -34.86 -3.76 -16.70
N VAL A 384 -34.67 -2.75 -15.85
CA VAL A 384 -35.73 -2.29 -14.94
C VAL A 384 -36.89 -1.67 -15.72
N GLU A 385 -36.62 -0.80 -16.69
CA GLU A 385 -37.66 -0.20 -17.55
C GLU A 385 -38.39 -1.25 -18.40
N ALA A 386 -37.68 -2.25 -18.94
CA ALA A 386 -38.27 -3.34 -19.74
C ALA A 386 -39.41 -4.08 -19.02
N PHE A 387 -39.27 -4.29 -17.71
CA PHE A 387 -40.27 -4.99 -16.90
C PHE A 387 -41.24 -4.05 -16.17
N GLY A 388 -41.32 -2.78 -16.60
CA GLY A 388 -42.28 -1.80 -16.09
C GLY A 388 -41.83 -1.04 -14.84
N GLY A 389 -40.55 -1.14 -14.46
CA GLY A 389 -39.99 -0.34 -13.38
C GLY A 389 -39.71 1.11 -13.78
N ARG A 390 -39.39 1.95 -12.79
CA ARG A 390 -39.07 3.38 -13.02
C ARG A 390 -37.69 3.76 -12.52
N LEU A 391 -37.08 4.72 -13.21
CA LEU A 391 -35.79 5.31 -12.84
C LEU A 391 -35.98 6.67 -12.19
N GLY A 392 -35.22 6.91 -11.13
CA GLY A 392 -35.05 8.20 -10.47
C GLY A 392 -33.73 8.85 -10.88
N VAL A 393 -33.56 10.10 -10.47
CA VAL A 393 -32.29 10.84 -10.58
C VAL A 393 -31.73 10.99 -9.17
N LEU A 394 -30.47 10.62 -8.97
CA LEU A 394 -29.79 10.81 -7.68
C LEU A 394 -29.73 12.30 -7.34
N GLY A 395 -30.02 12.65 -6.08
CA GLY A 395 -29.83 14.02 -5.59
C GLY A 395 -28.36 14.49 -5.66
N TYR A 396 -27.42 13.54 -5.68
CA TYR A 396 -26.00 13.78 -5.91
C TYR A 396 -25.45 12.81 -6.98
N PRO A 397 -25.00 13.29 -8.15
CA PRO A 397 -24.48 12.42 -9.21
C PRO A 397 -23.20 11.67 -8.81
N MET A 398 -23.12 10.40 -9.20
CA MET A 398 -22.01 9.50 -8.88
C MET A 398 -21.22 9.18 -10.14
N HIS A 399 -20.31 10.08 -10.53
CA HIS A 399 -19.44 9.95 -11.71
C HIS A 399 -17.99 9.76 -11.29
N GLY A 400 -17.43 8.57 -11.50
CA GLY A 400 -16.06 8.25 -11.08
C GLY A 400 -15.87 8.17 -9.57
N LYS A 401 -16.92 7.78 -8.82
CA LYS A 401 -16.90 7.76 -7.36
C LYS A 401 -17.01 6.34 -6.82
N PRO A 402 -16.21 5.99 -5.80
CA PRO A 402 -16.34 4.70 -5.15
C PRO A 402 -17.57 4.67 -4.23
N SER A 403 -18.13 3.48 -4.03
CA SER A 403 -19.06 3.20 -2.93
C SER A 403 -18.85 1.78 -2.45
N VAL A 404 -19.07 1.53 -1.17
CA VAL A 404 -19.15 0.16 -0.64
C VAL A 404 -20.57 -0.34 -0.86
N ILE A 405 -20.69 -1.51 -1.47
CA ILE A 405 -21.97 -2.21 -1.63
C ILE A 405 -22.04 -3.41 -0.70
N ARG A 406 -23.26 -3.80 -0.35
CA ARG A 406 -23.58 -5.10 0.25
C ARG A 406 -24.35 -5.93 -0.76
N HIS A 407 -23.99 -7.21 -0.91
CA HIS A 407 -24.72 -8.15 -1.76
C HIS A 407 -25.30 -9.31 -0.97
N PHE A 408 -26.28 -10.01 -1.55
CA PHE A 408 -26.98 -11.11 -0.88
C PHE A 408 -26.49 -12.51 -1.28
N ASN A 409 -25.33 -12.59 -1.93
CA ASN A 409 -24.63 -13.83 -2.34
C ASN A 409 -25.52 -14.69 -3.27
N ARG A 410 -26.20 -14.02 -4.20
CA ARG A 410 -27.08 -14.65 -5.19
C ARG A 410 -26.54 -14.42 -6.59
N GLY A 411 -26.71 -15.44 -7.45
CA GLY A 411 -26.40 -15.32 -8.87
C GLY A 411 -24.95 -14.94 -9.11
N ILE A 412 -24.73 -13.84 -9.83
CA ILE A 412 -23.39 -13.39 -10.22
C ILE A 412 -22.49 -12.96 -9.05
N PHE A 413 -23.06 -12.75 -7.86
CA PHE A 413 -22.32 -12.37 -6.65
C PHE A 413 -21.78 -13.58 -5.85
N GLU A 414 -22.01 -14.81 -6.31
CA GLU A 414 -21.58 -16.02 -5.62
C GLU A 414 -20.06 -16.04 -5.37
N GLY A 415 -19.67 -16.17 -4.10
CA GLY A 415 -18.28 -16.28 -3.67
C GLY A 415 -17.49 -14.96 -3.61
N LEU A 416 -18.13 -13.82 -3.89
CA LEU A 416 -17.56 -12.50 -3.64
C LEU A 416 -17.63 -12.14 -2.13
N PRO A 417 -16.78 -11.21 -1.65
CA PRO A 417 -16.86 -10.71 -0.27
C PRO A 417 -18.20 -10.01 -0.03
N GLU A 418 -18.87 -10.28 1.12
CA GLU A 418 -20.21 -9.76 1.44
C GLU A 418 -20.36 -8.26 1.19
N THR A 419 -19.28 -7.51 1.48
CA THR A 419 -19.15 -6.10 1.12
C THR A 419 -17.86 -5.87 0.36
N PHE A 420 -17.92 -5.06 -0.69
CA PHE A 420 -16.73 -4.63 -1.45
C PHE A 420 -16.95 -3.27 -2.13
N LYS A 421 -15.84 -2.63 -2.51
CA LYS A 421 -15.80 -1.31 -3.15
C LYS A 421 -16.07 -1.43 -4.66
N VAL A 422 -16.93 -0.56 -5.18
CA VAL A 422 -17.28 -0.50 -6.61
C VAL A 422 -17.24 0.92 -7.18
N GLY A 423 -16.95 1.04 -8.47
CA GLY A 423 -17.01 2.29 -9.22
C GLY A 423 -18.41 2.62 -9.74
N ARG A 424 -18.90 3.83 -9.43
CA ARG A 424 -20.16 4.37 -9.92
C ARG A 424 -19.93 5.45 -10.97
N TYR A 425 -20.64 5.33 -12.10
CA TYR A 425 -20.67 6.31 -13.18
C TYR A 425 -22.12 6.55 -13.65
N HIS A 426 -23.01 6.87 -12.72
CA HIS A 426 -24.43 7.02 -13.02
C HIS A 426 -25.07 8.18 -12.26
N SER A 427 -26.03 8.84 -12.94
CA SER A 427 -26.98 9.78 -12.33
C SER A 427 -28.34 9.14 -12.11
N LEU A 428 -28.73 8.23 -13.01
CA LEU A 428 -29.99 7.51 -12.95
C LEU A 428 -29.85 6.26 -12.09
N PHE A 429 -30.91 5.88 -11.40
CA PHE A 429 -30.96 4.65 -10.60
C PHE A 429 -32.38 4.10 -10.56
N ALA A 430 -32.50 2.79 -10.30
CA ALA A 430 -33.81 2.16 -10.15
C ALA A 430 -34.50 2.57 -8.84
N LEU A 431 -35.75 3.03 -8.92
CA LEU A 431 -36.56 3.36 -7.75
C LEU A 431 -37.08 2.07 -7.09
N ARG A 432 -36.84 1.93 -5.78
CA ARG A 432 -37.21 0.72 -5.05
C ARG A 432 -38.73 0.55 -4.98
N GLU A 433 -39.47 1.64 -4.76
CA GLU A 433 -40.92 1.66 -4.71
C GLU A 433 -41.60 1.31 -6.05
N ASN A 434 -40.86 1.34 -7.17
CA ASN A 434 -41.36 1.01 -8.49
C ASN A 434 -40.64 -0.20 -9.09
N LEU A 435 -39.92 -0.99 -8.30
CA LEU A 435 -39.29 -2.19 -8.83
C LEU A 435 -40.37 -3.28 -9.04
N PRO A 436 -40.48 -3.86 -10.24
CA PRO A 436 -41.51 -4.87 -10.51
C PRO A 436 -41.21 -6.18 -9.75
N ASP A 437 -42.26 -6.89 -9.32
CA ASP A 437 -42.14 -8.12 -8.51
C ASP A 437 -41.31 -9.23 -9.17
N CYS A 438 -41.20 -9.22 -10.50
CA CYS A 438 -40.39 -10.17 -11.25
C CYS A 438 -38.87 -9.95 -11.09
N LEU A 439 -38.44 -8.78 -10.60
CA LEU A 439 -37.05 -8.44 -10.32
C LEU A 439 -36.78 -8.49 -8.81
N GLU A 440 -35.69 -9.15 -8.45
CA GLU A 440 -35.16 -9.24 -7.10
C GLU A 440 -33.88 -8.41 -6.99
N VAL A 441 -33.75 -7.61 -5.91
CA VAL A 441 -32.52 -6.88 -5.60
C VAL A 441 -31.46 -7.86 -5.12
N THR A 442 -30.27 -7.83 -5.74
CA THR A 442 -29.14 -8.70 -5.40
C THR A 442 -27.98 -7.98 -4.73
N ALA A 443 -27.89 -6.66 -4.90
CA ALA A 443 -26.94 -5.81 -4.21
C ALA A 443 -27.47 -4.38 -4.04
N GLU A 444 -27.01 -3.69 -2.99
CA GLU A 444 -27.37 -2.30 -2.67
C GLU A 444 -26.22 -1.56 -1.98
N THR A 445 -26.23 -0.23 -2.03
CA THR A 445 -25.37 0.63 -1.21
C THR A 445 -25.96 0.87 0.18
N GLN A 446 -25.17 1.43 1.10
CA GLN A 446 -25.65 1.83 2.44
C GLN A 446 -26.78 2.88 2.40
N ASP A 447 -26.78 3.78 1.41
CA ASP A 447 -27.82 4.79 1.17
C ASP A 447 -29.06 4.20 0.45
N GLY A 448 -29.15 2.88 0.29
CA GLY A 448 -30.34 2.18 -0.21
C GLY A 448 -30.50 2.15 -1.72
N VAL A 449 -29.51 2.63 -2.48
CA VAL A 449 -29.52 2.59 -3.95
C VAL A 449 -29.31 1.16 -4.43
N ILE A 450 -30.17 0.72 -5.36
CA ILE A 450 -30.09 -0.61 -5.96
C ILE A 450 -28.85 -0.71 -6.85
N MET A 451 -28.01 -1.71 -6.59
CA MET A 451 -26.73 -1.91 -7.27
C MET A 451 -26.66 -3.22 -8.06
N GLY A 452 -27.57 -4.14 -7.81
CA GLY A 452 -27.73 -5.37 -8.57
C GLY A 452 -29.18 -5.82 -8.58
N VAL A 453 -29.62 -6.36 -9.71
CA VAL A 453 -30.95 -6.97 -9.87
C VAL A 453 -30.85 -8.30 -10.59
N ARG A 454 -31.80 -9.19 -10.32
CA ARG A 454 -31.97 -10.48 -10.98
C ARG A 454 -33.43 -10.74 -11.26
N HIS A 455 -33.73 -11.25 -12.46
CA HIS A 455 -35.08 -11.72 -12.76
C HIS A 455 -35.33 -13.08 -12.09
N ARG A 456 -36.51 -13.26 -11.49
CA ARG A 456 -36.85 -14.48 -10.70
C ARG A 456 -36.89 -15.76 -11.53
N THR A 457 -37.41 -15.68 -12.77
CA THR A 457 -37.59 -16.85 -13.65
C THR A 457 -36.70 -16.85 -14.91
N LEU A 458 -36.54 -15.70 -15.56
CA LEU A 458 -35.72 -15.53 -16.77
C LEU A 458 -34.20 -15.44 -16.46
N PRO A 459 -33.32 -15.82 -17.40
CA PRO A 459 -31.87 -15.75 -17.23
C PRO A 459 -31.33 -14.32 -17.40
N ILE A 460 -31.82 -13.38 -16.59
CA ILE A 460 -31.48 -11.95 -16.68
C ILE A 460 -30.94 -11.48 -15.34
N GLU A 461 -29.73 -10.92 -15.36
CA GLU A 461 -29.12 -10.22 -14.23
C GLU A 461 -28.51 -8.91 -14.68
N ALA A 462 -28.37 -7.95 -13.77
CA ALA A 462 -27.72 -6.69 -14.09
C ALA A 462 -27.10 -6.04 -12.85
N VAL A 463 -26.13 -5.16 -13.08
CA VAL A 463 -25.49 -4.34 -12.05
C VAL A 463 -25.47 -2.88 -12.45
N GLN A 464 -25.61 -1.98 -11.46
CA GLN A 464 -25.62 -0.53 -11.70
C GLN A 464 -24.20 0.05 -11.72
N PHE A 465 -23.28 -0.56 -10.98
CA PHE A 465 -21.86 -0.19 -10.96
C PHE A 465 -21.11 -0.79 -12.15
N HIS A 466 -19.85 -0.40 -12.29
CA HIS A 466 -18.97 -0.83 -13.39
C HIS A 466 -17.96 -1.88 -12.89
N PRO A 467 -18.16 -3.18 -13.18
CA PRO A 467 -17.22 -4.23 -12.80
C PRO A 467 -15.82 -4.03 -13.37
N GLU A 468 -15.72 -3.42 -14.55
CA GLU A 468 -14.49 -3.17 -15.29
C GLU A 468 -13.71 -1.95 -14.79
N SER A 469 -14.27 -1.16 -13.88
CA SER A 469 -13.65 0.07 -13.40
C SER A 469 -12.43 -0.20 -12.52
N MET A 470 -11.42 0.69 -12.58
CA MET A 470 -10.30 0.71 -11.63
C MET A 470 -10.78 0.77 -10.17
N LEU A 471 -11.92 1.40 -9.92
CA LEU A 471 -12.52 1.52 -8.59
C LEU A 471 -13.12 0.20 -8.06
N THR A 472 -13.24 -0.82 -8.91
CA THR A 472 -13.76 -2.16 -8.61
C THR A 472 -12.67 -3.25 -8.70
N LEU A 473 -11.39 -2.86 -8.85
CA LEU A 473 -10.26 -3.80 -9.03
C LEU A 473 -9.91 -4.59 -7.77
N GLU A 474 -10.24 -4.06 -6.60
CA GLU A 474 -9.87 -4.66 -5.32
C GLU A 474 -10.34 -6.13 -5.24
N GLY A 475 -9.39 -7.03 -4.94
CA GLY A 475 -9.66 -8.48 -4.87
C GLY A 475 -10.11 -9.14 -6.19
N ASN A 476 -9.91 -8.47 -7.34
CA ASN A 476 -10.42 -8.89 -8.66
C ASN A 476 -11.94 -9.13 -8.68
N CYS A 477 -12.71 -8.43 -7.84
CA CYS A 477 -14.14 -8.67 -7.69
C CYS A 477 -14.90 -8.50 -9.02
N GLY A 478 -14.56 -7.47 -9.81
CA GLY A 478 -15.18 -7.26 -11.13
C GLY A 478 -14.93 -8.38 -12.14
N MET A 479 -13.70 -8.93 -12.17
CA MET A 479 -13.37 -10.05 -13.05
C MET A 479 -14.08 -11.34 -12.61
N ARG A 480 -14.09 -11.63 -11.31
CA ARG A 480 -14.81 -12.79 -10.74
C ARG A 480 -16.31 -12.71 -10.98
N LEU A 481 -16.89 -11.50 -10.93
CA LEU A 481 -18.29 -11.27 -11.30
C LEU A 481 -18.54 -11.62 -12.76
N MET A 482 -17.66 -11.21 -13.68
CA MET A 482 -17.75 -11.58 -15.10
C MET A 482 -17.58 -13.08 -15.33
N GLU A 483 -16.69 -13.75 -14.60
CA GLU A 483 -16.57 -15.22 -14.62
C GLU A 483 -17.87 -15.90 -14.18
N ASN A 484 -18.52 -15.39 -13.12
CA ASN A 484 -19.81 -15.90 -12.67
C ASN A 484 -20.91 -15.68 -13.72
N VAL A 485 -20.95 -14.50 -14.36
CA VAL A 485 -21.89 -14.23 -15.47
C VAL A 485 -21.73 -15.29 -16.56
N VAL A 486 -20.51 -15.50 -17.05
CA VAL A 486 -20.25 -16.44 -18.14
C VAL A 486 -20.49 -17.88 -17.72
N ARG A 487 -20.13 -18.26 -16.49
CA ARG A 487 -20.37 -19.60 -15.94
C ARG A 487 -21.86 -19.93 -15.81
N LEU A 488 -22.66 -18.99 -15.30
CA LEU A 488 -24.09 -19.22 -15.01
C LEU A 488 -24.96 -19.14 -16.28
N TYR A 489 -24.56 -18.29 -17.23
CA TYR A 489 -25.40 -17.93 -18.36
C TYR A 489 -24.84 -18.31 -19.74
N GLY A 490 -23.56 -18.63 -19.85
CA GLY A 490 -22.91 -18.86 -21.15
C GLY A 490 -23.18 -20.22 -21.81
N ARG A 491 -23.74 -21.20 -21.11
CA ARG A 491 -23.89 -22.60 -21.60
C ARG A 491 -25.33 -23.13 -21.55
N ARG A 492 -26.33 -22.24 -21.60
CA ARG A 492 -27.74 -22.64 -21.66
C ARG A 492 -28.18 -22.99 -23.08
#